data_AF-A0A5J4NMX6-F1
#
_entry.id   AF-A0A5J4NMX6-F1
#
_cell.length_a   1.000
_cell.length_b   1.000
_cell.length_c   1.000
_cell.angle_alpha   90.00
_cell.angle_beta   90.00
_cell.angle_gamma   90.00
#
_symmetry.space_group_name_H-M   'P 1'
#
loop_
_entity.id
_entity.type
_entity.pdbx_description
1 polymer ?
#
loop_
_entity_poly.entity_id
_entity_poly.type
_entity_poly.pdbx_seq_one_letter_code
_entity_poly.pdbx_strand_id
1 'polypeptide(L)'
;MFVNGRPLPDGTRQRIIELAHSGARPCDISRILQVSNGCVSKILCRYYETGSIRPKAIGGSKPRVATNMVVLKIAHYKRECPSIFAWEIRDRLLQEGICTPENIPSVSNECL
;
A
#
# COMPACT_ATOMS: atom_id res chain seq x y z
N MET A 1 -22.23 2.75 11.51
CA MET A 1 -22.76 2.48 10.16
C MET A 1 -21.73 1.70 9.36
N PHE A 2 -22.08 0.55 8.79
CA PHE A 2 -21.18 -0.27 7.95
C PHE A 2 -21.27 0.19 6.50
N VAL A 3 -20.14 0.29 5.78
CA VAL A 3 -20.08 0.70 4.37
C VAL A 3 -19.35 -0.38 3.58
N ASN A 4 -20.02 -0.95 2.57
CA ASN A 4 -19.43 -1.96 1.69
C ASN A 4 -18.15 -1.43 1.03
N GLY A 5 -17.08 -2.24 1.04
CA GLY A 5 -15.79 -1.90 0.44
C GLY A 5 -14.87 -1.02 1.30
N ARG A 6 -15.31 -0.57 2.49
CA ARG A 6 -14.48 0.21 3.41
C ARG A 6 -14.10 -0.62 4.66
N PRO A 7 -12.92 -0.40 5.26
CA PRO A 7 -12.56 -1.07 6.50
C PRO A 7 -13.49 -0.61 7.63
N LEU A 8 -13.69 -1.47 8.64
CA LEU A 8 -14.42 -1.06 9.85
C LEU A 8 -13.76 0.17 10.47
N PRO A 9 -14.55 1.10 11.07
CA PRO A 9 -14.01 2.24 11.78
C PRO A 9 -12.99 1.83 12.84
N ASP A 10 -11.92 2.60 12.99
CA ASP A 10 -10.84 2.28 13.95
C ASP A 10 -11.36 2.15 15.39
N GLY A 11 -12.35 2.96 15.79
CA GLY A 11 -12.99 2.81 17.11
C GLY A 11 -13.66 1.44 17.33
N THR A 12 -14.29 0.87 16.30
CA THR A 12 -14.87 -0.48 16.37
C THR A 12 -13.76 -1.54 16.41
N ARG A 13 -12.68 -1.35 15.65
CA ARG A 13 -11.52 -2.27 15.63
C ARG A 13 -10.81 -2.29 16.97
N GLN A 14 -10.63 -1.14 17.61
CA GLN A 14 -10.10 -0.99 18.97
C GLN A 14 -10.98 -1.77 19.96
N ARG A 15 -12.29 -1.56 19.89
CA ARG A 15 -13.24 -2.22 20.81
C ARG A 15 -13.26 -3.74 20.68
N ILE A 16 -13.06 -4.28 19.47
CA ILE A 16 -12.90 -5.73 19.25
C ILE A 16 -11.70 -6.27 20.05
N ILE A 17 -10.57 -5.56 20.03
CA ILE A 17 -9.34 -5.98 20.70
C ILE A 17 -9.48 -5.85 22.22
N GLU A 18 -10.06 -4.74 22.70
CA GLU A 18 -10.33 -4.53 24.14
C GLU A 18 -11.17 -5.65 24.73
N LEU A 19 -12.26 -6.04 24.06
CA LEU A 19 -13.13 -7.12 24.52
C LEU A 19 -12.42 -8.48 24.49
N ALA A 20 -11.57 -8.73 23.49
CA ALA A 20 -10.78 -9.95 23.45
C ALA A 20 -9.76 -10.01 24.60
N HIS A 21 -9.09 -8.90 24.91
CA HIS A 21 -8.19 -8.79 26.05
C HIS A 21 -8.90 -8.94 27.39
N SER A 22 -10.16 -8.52 27.51
CA SER A 22 -10.99 -8.77 28.70
C SER A 22 -11.53 -10.22 28.77
N GLY A 23 -11.09 -11.12 27.88
CA GLY A 23 -11.46 -12.54 27.88
C GLY A 23 -12.76 -12.87 27.15
N ALA A 24 -13.37 -11.92 26.44
CA ALA A 24 -14.60 -12.21 25.68
C ALA A 24 -14.28 -13.09 24.47
N ARG A 25 -15.14 -14.08 24.21
CA ARG A 25 -14.98 -14.96 23.05
C ARG A 25 -15.34 -14.21 21.76
N PRO A 26 -14.72 -14.53 20.61
CA PRO A 26 -15.02 -13.87 19.34
C PRO A 26 -16.51 -13.86 18.95
N CYS A 27 -17.25 -14.93 19.31
CA CYS A 27 -18.69 -15.02 19.07
C CYS A 27 -19.51 -14.04 19.94
N ASP A 28 -19.08 -13.79 21.17
CA ASP A 28 -19.73 -12.85 22.07
C ASP A 28 -19.42 -11.40 21.62
N ILE A 29 -18.18 -11.13 21.21
CA ILE A 29 -17.75 -9.84 20.62
C ILE A 29 -18.57 -9.52 19.35
N SER A 30 -18.77 -10.51 18.48
CA SER A 30 -19.58 -10.38 17.27
C SER A 30 -21.01 -9.92 17.59
N ARG A 31 -21.65 -10.50 18.61
CA ARG A 31 -22.99 -10.10 19.05
C ARG A 31 -23.01 -8.71 19.70
N ILE A 32 -22.03 -8.40 20.56
CA ILE A 32 -21.94 -7.10 21.26
C ILE A 32 -21.77 -5.95 20.28
N LEU A 33 -20.85 -6.09 19.33
CA LEU A 33 -20.48 -5.02 18.40
C LEU A 33 -21.28 -5.04 17.09
N GLN A 34 -22.18 -6.02 16.92
CA GLN A 34 -22.96 -6.20 15.68
C GLN A 34 -22.06 -6.29 14.43
N VAL A 35 -20.93 -7.00 14.58
CA VAL A 35 -19.94 -7.23 13.52
C VAL A 35 -19.93 -8.71 13.16
N SER A 36 -19.72 -9.07 11.90
CA SER A 36 -19.68 -10.47 11.49
C SER A 36 -18.52 -11.24 12.14
N ASN A 37 -18.75 -12.50 12.51
CA ASN A 37 -17.74 -13.38 13.10
C ASN A 37 -16.45 -13.45 12.27
N GLY A 38 -16.58 -13.50 10.94
CA GLY A 38 -15.43 -13.51 10.03
C GLY A 38 -14.60 -12.22 10.08
N CYS A 39 -15.23 -11.07 10.32
CA CYS A 39 -14.51 -9.81 10.47
C CYS A 39 -13.80 -9.73 11.83
N VAL A 40 -14.45 -10.14 12.91
CA VAL A 40 -13.84 -10.24 14.26
C VAL A 40 -12.61 -11.15 14.23
N SER A 41 -12.75 -12.37 13.68
CA SER A 41 -11.65 -13.33 13.56
C SER A 41 -10.48 -12.76 12.76
N LYS A 42 -10.75 -12.12 11.61
CA LYS A 42 -9.73 -11.51 10.75
C LYS A 42 -8.97 -10.36 11.43
N ILE A 43 -9.66 -9.56 12.25
CA ILE A 43 -9.02 -8.47 13.00
C ILE A 43 -8.14 -9.04 14.12
N LEU A 44 -8.66 -9.98 14.92
CA LEU A 44 -7.92 -10.59 16.02
C LEU A 44 -6.69 -11.35 15.54
N CYS A 45 -6.83 -12.17 14.48
CA CYS A 45 -5.72 -12.90 13.89
C CYS A 45 -4.58 -11.94 13.46
N ARG A 46 -4.92 -10.89 12.70
CA ARG A 46 -3.94 -9.87 12.29
C ARG A 46 -3.31 -9.14 13.48
N TYR A 47 -4.09 -8.85 14.52
CA TYR A 47 -3.60 -8.18 15.71
C TYR A 47 -2.58 -9.05 16.46
N TYR A 48 -2.85 -10.34 16.64
CA TYR A 48 -1.90 -11.26 17.27
C TYR A 48 -0.63 -11.49 16.43
N GLU A 49 -0.72 -11.43 15.11
CA GLU A 49 0.45 -11.55 14.22
C GLU A 49 1.33 -10.29 14.18
N THR A 50 0.72 -9.09 14.21
CA THR A 50 1.43 -7.83 13.86
C THR A 50 1.38 -6.76 14.93
N GLY A 51 0.54 -6.91 15.96
CA GLY A 51 0.22 -5.86 16.92
C GLY A 51 -0.57 -4.67 16.35
N SER A 52 -0.86 -4.65 15.04
CA SER A 52 -1.46 -3.49 14.39
C SER A 52 -2.99 -3.57 14.34
N ILE A 53 -3.62 -2.54 14.90
CA ILE A 53 -5.07 -2.34 14.79
C ILE A 53 -5.46 -1.81 13.41
N ARG A 54 -4.53 -1.22 12.65
CA ARG A 54 -4.83 -0.51 11.41
C ARG A 54 -5.17 -1.48 10.28
N PRO A 55 -6.16 -1.16 9.43
CA PRO A 55 -6.46 -1.96 8.25
C PRO A 55 -5.21 -2.02 7.33
N LYS A 56 -5.06 -3.11 6.57
CA LYS A 56 -4.09 -3.13 5.46
C LYS A 56 -4.46 -1.99 4.50
N ALA A 57 -3.46 -1.36 3.87
CA ALA A 57 -3.71 -0.43 2.79
C ALA A 57 -4.59 -1.12 1.73
N ILE A 58 -5.76 -0.54 1.46
CA ILE A 58 -6.70 -1.00 0.44
C ILE A 58 -6.43 -0.14 -0.79
N GLY A 59 -5.94 -0.75 -1.85
CA GLY A 59 -5.56 -0.03 -3.07
C GLY A 59 -4.08 0.35 -3.10
N GLY A 60 -3.57 0.41 -4.33
CA GLY A 60 -2.14 0.57 -4.64
C GLY A 60 -1.76 -0.45 -5.70
N SER A 61 -1.48 0.02 -6.92
CA SER A 61 -0.76 -0.80 -7.88
C SER A 61 0.66 -0.97 -7.34
N LYS A 62 1.18 -2.21 -7.33
CA LYS A 62 2.63 -2.37 -7.33
C LYS A 62 3.14 -1.60 -8.56
N PRO A 63 4.17 -0.75 -8.47
CA PRO A 63 4.73 -0.11 -9.66
C PRO A 63 5.11 -1.22 -10.63
N ARG A 64 4.37 -1.34 -11.74
CA ARG A 64 4.55 -2.41 -12.73
C ARG A 64 5.84 -2.26 -13.53
N VAL A 65 6.40 -1.04 -13.56
CA VAL A 65 7.41 -0.63 -14.54
C VAL A 65 8.59 0.12 -13.89
N ALA A 66 8.34 0.89 -12.82
CA ALA A 66 9.40 1.61 -12.11
C ALA A 66 10.04 0.74 -11.03
N THR A 67 10.94 -0.16 -11.43
CA THR A 67 11.88 -0.78 -10.50
C THR A 67 12.64 0.32 -9.75
N ASN A 68 12.92 0.15 -8.45
CA ASN A 68 13.64 1.14 -7.63
C ASN A 68 14.92 1.68 -8.30
N MET A 69 15.63 0.84 -9.07
CA MET A 69 16.81 1.22 -9.83
C MET A 69 16.56 2.32 -10.86
N VAL A 70 15.43 2.27 -11.58
CA VAL A 70 15.05 3.26 -12.59
C VAL A 70 14.84 4.62 -11.94
N VAL A 71 14.10 4.64 -10.82
CA VAL A 71 13.83 5.88 -10.06
C VAL A 71 15.12 6.52 -9.54
N LEU A 72 16.04 5.70 -9.00
CA LEU A 72 17.33 6.18 -8.53
C LEU A 72 18.17 6.78 -9.65
N LYS A 73 18.17 6.15 -10.83
CA LYS A 73 18.95 6.61 -11.97
C LYS A 73 18.39 7.89 -12.59
N ILE A 74 17.06 8.02 -12.69
CA ILE A 74 16.39 9.27 -13.08
C ILE A 74 16.79 10.40 -12.13
N ALA A 75 16.74 10.16 -10.82
CA ALA A 75 17.13 11.15 -9.82
C ALA A 75 18.61 11.53 -9.92
N HIS A 76 19.50 10.57 -10.22
CA HIS A 76 20.91 10.83 -10.47
C HIS A 76 21.11 11.78 -11.66
N TYR A 77 20.50 11.47 -12.81
CA TYR A 77 20.65 12.30 -14.02
C TYR A 77 20.11 13.73 -13.81
N LYS A 78 18.97 13.89 -13.12
CA LYS A 78 18.45 15.23 -12.77
C LYS A 78 19.35 15.99 -11.79
N ARG A 79 20.09 15.32 -10.90
CA ARG A 79 21.05 15.99 -10.01
C ARG A 79 22.30 16.45 -10.74
N GLU A 80 22.82 15.63 -11.65
CA GLU A 80 23.99 15.98 -12.45
C GLU A 80 23.69 17.06 -13.50
N CYS A 81 22.52 16.99 -14.12
CA CYS A 81 22.07 17.94 -15.12
C CYS A 81 20.59 18.28 -14.89
N PRO A 82 20.28 19.33 -14.10
CA PRO A 82 18.90 19.72 -13.82
C PRO A 82 18.06 20.09 -15.05
N SER A 83 18.72 20.48 -16.15
CA SER A 83 18.08 20.84 -17.43
C SER A 83 17.84 19.65 -18.36
N ILE A 84 18.21 18.42 -17.97
CA ILE A 84 18.03 17.24 -18.81
C ILE A 84 16.54 16.98 -19.07
N PHE A 85 16.19 16.77 -20.33
CA PHE A 85 14.82 16.51 -20.76
C PHE A 85 14.40 15.06 -20.48
N ALA A 86 13.08 14.84 -20.36
CA ALA A 86 12.52 13.51 -20.11
C ALA A 86 12.94 12.47 -21.16
N TRP A 87 12.98 12.88 -22.43
CA TRP A 87 13.38 12.01 -23.53
C TRP A 87 14.89 11.68 -23.50
N GLU A 88 15.74 12.60 -23.03
CA GLU A 88 17.18 12.34 -22.87
C GLU A 88 17.44 11.36 -21.73
N ILE A 89 16.71 11.48 -20.62
CA ILE A 89 16.71 10.50 -19.54
C ILE A 89 16.29 9.13 -20.08
N ARG A 90 15.22 9.07 -20.89
CA ARG A 90 14.73 7.83 -21.49
C ARG A 90 15.80 7.15 -22.33
N ASP A 91 16.45 7.90 -23.23
CA ASP A 91 17.45 7.37 -24.14
C ASP A 91 18.69 6.89 -23.36
N ARG A 92 19.11 7.59 -22.30
CA ARG A 92 20.18 7.14 -21.39
C ARG A 92 19.82 5.85 -20.65
N LEU A 93 18.59 5.72 -20.15
CA LEU A 93 18.14 4.50 -19.47
C LEU A 93 18.16 3.28 -20.40
N LEU A 94 17.85 3.45 -21.68
CA LEU A 94 17.94 2.40 -22.70
C LEU A 94 19.40 2.09 -23.07
N GLN A 95 20.23 3.12 -23.27
CA GLN A 95 21.65 2.96 -23.61
C GLN A 95 22.45 2.26 -22.52
N GLU A 96 22.18 2.55 -21.24
CA GLU A 96 22.83 1.89 -20.10
C GLU A 96 22.22 0.52 -19.76
N GLY A 97 21.17 0.08 -20.49
CA GLY A 97 20.50 -1.20 -20.25
C GLY A 97 19.75 -1.26 -18.91
N ILE A 98 19.49 -0.11 -18.28
CA ILE A 98 18.69 -0.01 -17.05
C ILE A 98 17.23 -0.32 -17.35
N CYS A 99 16.78 0.09 -18.54
CA CYS A 99 15.46 -0.22 -19.08
C CYS A 99 15.57 -0.93 -20.44
N THR A 100 14.58 -1.74 -20.77
CA THR A 100 14.30 -2.28 -22.11
C THR A 100 13.13 -1.52 -22.73
N PRO A 101 12.91 -1.61 -24.05
CA PRO A 101 11.78 -0.93 -24.71
C PRO A 101 10.40 -1.28 -24.12
N GLU A 102 10.28 -2.43 -23.46
CA GLU A 102 9.05 -2.92 -22.84
C GLU A 102 8.85 -2.44 -21.39
N ASN A 103 9.93 -2.03 -20.71
CA ASN A 103 9.90 -1.63 -19.30
C ASN A 103 10.30 -0.14 -19.07
N ILE A 104 10.58 0.59 -20.14
CA ILE A 104 10.89 2.01 -20.08
C ILE A 104 9.64 2.77 -19.64
N PRO A 105 9.72 3.66 -18.62
CA PRO A 105 8.56 4.44 -18.21
C PRO A 105 8.12 5.35 -19.36
N SER A 106 6.80 5.45 -19.55
CA SER A 106 6.22 6.34 -20.55
C SER A 106 6.60 7.79 -20.23
N VAL A 107 7.12 8.50 -21.24
CA VAL A 107 7.36 9.93 -21.16
C VAL A 107 6.00 10.63 -21.17
N SER A 108 5.42 10.85 -20.00
CA SER A 108 4.26 11.73 -19.87
C SER A 108 4.79 13.16 -19.82
N ASN A 109 4.31 14.04 -20.71
CA ASN A 109 4.57 15.49 -20.66
C ASN A 109 4.18 16.14 -19.32
N GLU A 110 3.48 15.39 -18.45
CA GLU A 110 2.81 15.86 -17.25
C GLU A 110 3.42 15.30 -15.95
N CYS A 111 4.47 14.48 -16.03
CA CYS A 111 5.21 13.98 -14.87
C CYS A 111 6.71 14.26 -15.01
N LEU A 112 7.10 15.53 -14.87
CA LEU A 112 8.46 15.93 -14.51
C LEU A 112 8.50 17.17 -13.62
#